data_AF-A0AAW6KEZ5-F1
#
_entry.id   AF-A0AAW6KEZ5-F1
#
_cell.length_a   1.000
_cell.length_b   1.000
_cell.length_c   1.000
_cell.angle_alpha   90.00
_cell.angle_beta   90.00
_cell.angle_gamma   90.00
#
_symmetry.space_group_name_H-M   'P 1'
#
loop_
_entity.id
_entity.type
_entity.pdbx_description
1 polymer ?
#
loop_
_entity_poly.entity_id
_entity_poly.type
_entity_poly.pdbx_seq_one_letter_code
_entity_poly.pdbx_strand_id
1 'polypeptide(L)'
;SPVKRPPYVHQVPLQLIPGIGPKTIQKLKDAFGTEMNILHRVKEGELKETIRPQTADLVIKARNGDLELKAGGGGTYGKVQS
;
A
#
# COMPACT_ATOMS: atom_id res chain seq x y z
N SER A 1 5.30 -8.37 -36.31
CA SER A 1 5.20 -9.16 -35.06
C SER A 1 4.85 -8.23 -33.92
N PRO A 2 3.85 -8.51 -33.06
CA PRO A 2 3.46 -7.57 -32.04
C PRO A 2 4.57 -7.49 -30.98
N VAL A 3 5.02 -6.26 -30.70
CA VAL A 3 5.93 -5.94 -29.60
C VAL A 3 5.30 -6.45 -28.30
N LYS A 4 5.96 -7.40 -27.64
CA LYS A 4 5.50 -8.03 -26.39
C LYS A 4 5.24 -6.92 -25.35
N ARG A 5 3.97 -6.67 -25.04
CA ARG A 5 3.60 -5.63 -24.07
C ARG A 5 4.11 -6.04 -22.68
N PRO A 6 4.67 -5.11 -21.89
CA PRO A 6 5.04 -5.42 -20.51
C PRO A 6 3.80 -5.88 -19.72
N PRO A 7 3.98 -6.77 -18.72
CA PRO A 7 2.88 -7.28 -17.92
C PRO A 7 2.12 -6.12 -17.25
N TYR A 8 0.79 -6.18 -17.30
CA TYR A 8 -0.07 -5.20 -16.63
C TYR A 8 -0.06 -5.50 -15.13
N VAL A 9 0.54 -4.61 -14.33
CA VAL A 9 0.60 -4.75 -12.87
C VAL A 9 -0.56 -3.96 -12.28
N HIS A 10 -1.48 -4.64 -11.60
CA HIS A 10 -2.54 -3.99 -10.85
C HIS A 10 -1.94 -3.34 -9.60
N GLN A 11 -1.82 -2.00 -9.61
CA GLN A 11 -1.34 -1.24 -8.45
C GLN A 11 -2.50 -0.98 -7.49
N VAL A 12 -2.26 -1.19 -6.20
CA VAL A 12 -3.19 -0.83 -5.12
C VAL A 12 -2.83 0.57 -4.61
N PRO A 13 -3.69 1.59 -4.77
CA PRO A 13 -3.48 2.91 -4.19
C PRO A 13 -3.37 2.85 -2.66
N LEU A 14 -2.56 3.73 -2.06
CA LEU A 14 -2.35 3.80 -0.62
C LEU A 14 -3.66 3.97 0.16
N GLN A 15 -4.61 4.74 -0.38
CA GLN A 15 -5.95 4.96 0.21
C GLN A 15 -6.80 3.70 0.34
N LEU A 16 -6.50 2.64 -0.42
CA LEU A 16 -7.21 1.36 -0.32
C LEU A 16 -6.57 0.41 0.70
N ILE A 17 -5.42 0.79 1.27
CA ILE A 17 -4.72 -0.03 2.25
C ILE A 17 -5.33 0.24 3.64
N PRO A 18 -5.80 -0.80 4.35
CA PRO A 18 -6.35 -0.64 5.69
C PRO A 18 -5.40 0.07 6.65
N GLY A 19 -5.91 1.06 7.38
CA GLY A 19 -5.12 1.86 8.30
C GLY A 19 -4.34 3.02 7.65
N ILE A 20 -4.43 3.20 6.33
CA ILE A 20 -3.88 4.36 5.64
C ILE A 20 -5.01 5.36 5.32
N GLY A 21 -5.15 6.35 6.19
CA GLY A 21 -6.03 7.50 5.96
C GLY A 21 -5.29 8.71 5.35
N PRO A 22 -6.00 9.81 5.04
CA PRO A 22 -5.42 11.00 4.40
C PRO A 22 -4.20 11.57 5.13
N LYS A 23 -4.21 11.58 6.47
CA LYS A 23 -3.08 12.04 7.29
C LYS A 23 -1.84 11.15 7.14
N THR A 24 -2.03 9.83 7.08
CA THR A 24 -0.96 8.87 6.87
C THR A 24 -0.37 9.01 5.46
N ILE A 25 -1.24 9.22 4.46
CA ILE A 25 -0.81 9.48 3.08
C ILE A 25 0.04 10.74 3.02
N GLN A 26 -0.41 11.83 3.64
CA GLN A 26 0.36 13.07 3.68
C GLN A 26 1.71 12.87 4.38
N LYS A 27 1.72 12.23 5.56
CA LYS A 27 2.96 11.91 6.27
C LYS A 27 3.96 11.12 5.41
N LEU A 28 3.48 10.10 4.71
CA LEU A 28 4.32 9.29 3.83
C LEU A 28 4.83 10.11 2.65
N LYS A 29 4.00 10.99 2.07
CA LYS A 29 4.40 11.89 0.98
C LYS A 29 5.42 12.94 1.44
N ASP A 30 5.26 13.46 2.66
CA ASP A 30 6.22 14.41 3.24
C ASP A 30 7.58 13.74 3.48
N ALA A 31 7.59 12.46 3.90
CA ALA A 31 8.81 11.70 4.15
C ALA A 31 9.48 11.16 2.86
N PHE A 32 8.68 10.71 1.89
CA PHE A 32 9.17 9.91 0.76
C PHE A 32 8.77 10.46 -0.61
N GLY A 33 8.12 11.62 -0.68
CA GLY A 33 7.70 12.28 -1.89
C GLY A 33 6.41 11.69 -2.49
N THR A 34 6.54 10.88 -3.54
CA THR A 34 5.38 10.44 -4.32
C THR A 34 4.84 9.10 -3.87
N GLU A 35 3.54 8.88 -4.11
CA GLU A 35 2.89 7.59 -3.88
C GLU A 35 3.57 6.46 -4.67
N MET A 36 4.00 6.73 -5.90
CA MET A 36 4.75 5.76 -6.70
C MET A 36 6.10 5.39 -6.07
N ASN A 37 6.79 6.34 -5.44
CA ASN A 37 8.02 6.04 -4.70
C ASN A 37 7.71 5.14 -3.48
N ILE A 38 6.66 5.47 -2.74
CA ILE A 38 6.20 4.72 -1.57
C ILE A 38 5.74 3.31 -1.95
N LEU A 39 5.10 3.10 -3.09
CA LEU A 39 4.60 1.79 -3.51
C LEU A 39 5.67 0.91 -4.18
N HIS A 40 6.82 1.45 -4.58
CA HIS A 40 7.81 0.67 -5.36
C HIS A 40 9.24 0.70 -4.86
N ARG A 41 9.67 1.71 -4.09
CA ARG A 41 11.10 1.96 -3.84
C ARG A 41 11.47 2.14 -2.37
N VAL A 42 10.60 2.74 -1.56
CA VAL A 42 10.89 2.98 -0.13
C VAL A 42 11.16 1.66 0.58
N LYS A 43 12.19 1.58 1.44
CA LYS A 43 12.52 0.32 2.12
C LYS A 43 11.47 -0.02 3.17
N GLU A 44 11.29 -1.31 3.43
CA GLU A 44 10.37 -1.78 4.48
C GLU A 44 10.71 -1.18 5.85
N GLY A 45 11.99 -1.12 6.22
CA GLY A 45 12.44 -0.52 7.48
C GLY A 45 12.01 0.94 7.62
N GLU A 46 12.20 1.75 6.59
CA GLU A 46 11.82 3.17 6.58
C GLU A 46 10.29 3.35 6.72
N LEU A 47 9.51 2.46 6.10
CA LEU A 47 8.07 2.43 6.31
C LEU A 47 7.71 2.10 7.76
N LYS A 48 8.35 1.09 8.37
CA LYS A 48 8.11 0.67 9.75
C LYS A 48 8.52 1.73 10.78
N GLU A 49 9.47 2.58 10.44
CA GLU A 49 9.86 3.75 11.25
C GLU A 49 8.88 4.92 11.10
N THR A 50 8.28 5.08 9.92
CA THR A 50 7.39 6.21 9.62
C THR A 50 5.95 5.96 10.03
N ILE A 51 5.45 4.74 9.85
CA ILE A 51 4.07 4.33 10.13
C ILE A 51 4.04 3.08 11.00
N ARG A 52 2.86 2.69 11.49
CA ARG A 52 2.72 1.49 12.33
C ARG A 52 3.26 0.26 11.56
N PRO A 53 4.06 -0.62 12.18
CA PRO A 53 4.66 -1.76 11.49
C PRO A 53 3.64 -2.64 10.75
N GLN A 54 2.49 -2.90 11.36
CA GLN A 54 1.38 -3.64 10.75
C GLN A 54 0.88 -2.99 9.44
N THR A 55 0.83 -1.66 9.39
CA THR A 55 0.42 -0.92 8.19
C THR A 55 1.52 -0.93 7.14
N ALA A 56 2.79 -0.85 7.54
CA ALA A 56 3.93 -1.00 6.63
C ALA A 56 3.93 -2.39 5.98
N ASP A 57 3.65 -3.46 6.73
CA ASP A 57 3.54 -4.83 6.20
C ASP A 57 2.43 -4.93 5.13
N LEU A 58 1.30 -4.24 5.33
CA LEU A 58 0.23 -4.17 4.33
C LEU A 58 0.67 -3.42 3.06
N VAL A 59 1.45 -2.34 3.21
CA VAL A 59 2.06 -1.66 2.04
C VAL A 59 2.95 -2.62 1.28
N ILE A 60 3.82 -3.38 1.95
CA ILE A 60 4.70 -4.37 1.30
C ILE A 60 3.89 -5.45 0.59
N LYS A 61 2.87 -6.03 1.24
CA LYS A 61 1.96 -7.00 0.59
C LYS A 61 1.28 -6.42 -0.64
N ALA A 62 0.85 -5.15 -0.58
CA ALA A 62 0.27 -4.45 -1.72
C ALA A 62 1.24 -4.31 -2.89
N ARG A 63 2.55 -4.14 -2.64
CA ARG A 63 3.58 -4.06 -3.69
C ARG A 63 3.74 -5.36 -4.47
N ASN A 64 3.62 -6.48 -3.75
CA ASN A 64 3.83 -7.81 -4.32
C ASN A 64 2.57 -8.38 -5.00
N GLY A 65 1.42 -7.71 -4.85
CA GLY A 65 0.13 -8.23 -5.30
C GLY A 65 -0.48 -9.26 -4.34
N ASP A 66 0.12 -9.46 -3.17
CA ASP A 66 -0.30 -10.42 -2.13
C ASP A 66 -1.40 -9.85 -1.22
N LEU A 67 -1.86 -8.62 -1.48
CA LEU A 67 -2.93 -8.01 -0.73
C LEU A 67 -4.27 -8.58 -1.21
N GLU A 68 -4.70 -9.68 -0.59
CA GLU A 68 -6.06 -10.20 -0.73
C GLU A 68 -7.07 -9.22 -0.11
N LEU A 69 -7.42 -8.20 -0.89
CA LEU A 69 -8.52 -7.30 -0.56
C LEU A 69 -9.83 -8.08 -0.67
N LYS A 70 -10.27 -8.71 0.43
CA LYS A 70 -11.66 -9.13 0.54
C LYS A 70 -12.50 -7.86 0.48
N ALA A 71 -13.14 -7.64 -0.67
CA ALA A 71 -14.04 -6.53 -0.95
C ALA A 71 -15.20 -6.56 0.03
N GLY A 72 -14.95 -5.97 1.17
CA GLY A 72 -15.94 -5.70 2.16
C GLY A 72 -16.81 -4.53 1.70
N GLY A 73 -18.07 -4.78 1.37
CA GLY A 73 -19.05 -3.72 1.12
C GLY A 73 -19.35 -2.85 2.35
N GLY A 74 -19.23 -1.53 2.21
CA GLY A 74 -19.91 -0.58 3.10
C GLY A 74 -19.33 -0.41 4.51
N GLY A 75 -18.41 0.53 4.66
CA GLY A 75 -18.38 1.42 5.84
C GLY A 75 -17.78 0.91 7.16
N THR A 76 -17.58 -0.38 7.39
CA THR A 76 -16.88 -0.86 8.59
C THR A 76 -16.28 -2.24 8.34
N TYR A 77 -14.97 -2.31 8.11
CA TYR A 77 -14.26 -3.59 8.09
C TYR A 77 -13.48 -3.75 9.38
N GLY A 78 -14.05 -4.63 10.19
CA GLY A 78 -13.72 -4.88 11.58
C GLY A 78 -12.24 -5.23 11.79
N LYS A 79 -11.82 -4.91 13.01
CA LYS A 79 -10.59 -5.35 13.68
C LYS A 79 -9.92 -6.54 13.00
N VAL A 80 -8.66 -6.35 12.60
CA VAL A 80 -7.71 -7.43 12.31
C VAL A 80 -7.80 -8.42 13.47
N GLN A 81 -8.46 -9.56 13.24
CA GLN A 81 -8.36 -10.68 14.17
C GLN A 81 -6.98 -11.30 13.96
N SER A 82 -6.26 -11.36 15.08
CA SER A 82 -5.04 -12.12 15.32
C SER A 82 -5.09 -13.54 14.76
#